data_AF-A0A8J3HP52-F1
#
_entry.id   AF-A0A8J3HP52-F1
#
_cell.length_a   1.000
_cell.length_b   1.000
_cell.length_c   1.000
_cell.angle_alpha   90.00
_cell.angle_beta   90.00
_cell.angle_gamma   90.00
#
_symmetry.space_group_name_H-M   'P 1'
#
loop_
_entity.id
_entity.type
_entity.pdbx_description
1 polymer ?
#
loop_
_entity_poly.entity_id
_entity_poly.type
_entity_poly.pdbx_seq_one_letter_code
_entity_poly.pdbx_strand_id
1 'polypeptide(L)'
;MAARHIVDQQLVVHLYAPTDGPAAEAAYRRLHEVWAGCRHAFAMTEAIPGTGLPSHLPETLGELIGAGSGQERAVAGQEHRGAVDQAVLRLHHDVLCLSVGLAPARPETGTWWARTDLRWRELVGSAGPSLLGQAMVYGARLDGPVSASAEEGQQARLLLPARAEAADWWQRGCLLPDGVAMWEITPQEDSRDLRRLLCAVPEPDDAQLSAWIWSDGGTAIPPLARYLLHAAKLRYLLRVWERDRHAGRGRVDLGALADRLRSLAKEPGPADAELLKSVLGQLDRLHQDGLESAMFGASLKELRLTAEIALSNMAKVVAAESVPDHCDLVADDRAVGGWLLDQIGTDLRYLDLDSGRARQVADLGAAVAPPARVQARPAPTAKDDDPDARRRVFVVHGRDEAVLEQMFEFLTAIGLLPMPWEALVAKTGKPMPHLSEVISRAVAVCQATVVLLTPDDQVSLHSSLHRTTDDPAHREPGMQARPNVLIELGLALGALPDRTLIVKAGRMREIADLAGLNFVQLDAGPDCRRKLANRLKLAGCAVDTSGERWLAEKWFTGLDAYRRGQ
;
A
#
# COMPACT_ATOMS: atom_id res chain seq x y z
N MET A 1 9.00 -48.21 24.34
CA MET A 1 7.67 -48.31 23.68
C MET A 1 7.92 -48.64 22.22
N ALA A 2 7.02 -49.38 21.58
CA ALA A 2 7.12 -49.60 20.13
C ALA A 2 6.94 -48.24 19.43
N ALA A 3 7.81 -47.93 18.46
CA ALA A 3 7.69 -46.69 17.70
C ALA A 3 6.33 -46.64 16.99
N ARG A 4 5.61 -45.52 17.08
CA ARG A 4 4.34 -45.37 16.37
C ARG A 4 4.63 -45.22 14.89
N HIS A 5 3.87 -45.94 14.07
CA HIS A 5 4.10 -45.95 12.63
C HIS A 5 3.36 -44.78 11.98
N ILE A 6 4.09 -43.95 11.22
CA ILE A 6 3.47 -43.06 10.23
C ILE A 6 2.89 -43.97 9.15
N VAL A 7 1.58 -43.91 8.95
CA VAL A 7 0.86 -44.77 7.99
C VAL A 7 0.63 -44.06 6.65
N ASP A 8 0.74 -42.73 6.62
CA ASP A 8 0.56 -41.93 5.41
C ASP A 8 1.24 -40.55 5.50
N GLN A 9 1.56 -39.95 4.35
CA GLN A 9 2.27 -38.69 4.22
C GLN A 9 1.64 -37.80 3.14
N GLN A 10 1.48 -36.52 3.44
CA GLN A 10 1.13 -35.47 2.46
C GLN A 10 1.99 -34.22 2.66
N LEU A 11 2.13 -33.42 1.60
CA LEU A 11 2.80 -32.12 1.64
C LEU A 11 1.86 -31.06 1.08
N VAL A 12 1.57 -30.03 1.87
CA VAL A 12 0.84 -28.85 1.42
C VAL A 12 1.75 -27.63 1.48
N VAL A 13 1.77 -26.84 0.42
CA VAL A 13 2.52 -25.59 0.37
C VAL A 13 1.58 -24.42 0.13
N HIS A 14 1.74 -23.35 0.90
CA HIS A 14 1.04 -22.08 0.73
C HIS A 14 2.04 -20.98 0.39
N LEU A 15 1.76 -20.22 -0.67
CA LEU A 15 2.49 -19.02 -1.06
C LEU A 15 1.57 -17.81 -0.94
N TYR A 16 2.05 -16.78 -0.23
CA TYR A 16 1.29 -15.56 0.02
C TYR A 16 1.91 -14.38 -0.72
N ALA A 17 1.13 -13.74 -1.59
CA ALA A 17 1.56 -12.58 -2.36
C ALA A 17 0.65 -11.37 -2.11
N PRO A 18 1.20 -10.15 -2.03
CA PRO A 18 0.37 -8.95 -1.92
C PRO A 18 -0.36 -8.66 -3.24
N THR A 19 -1.55 -8.07 -3.16
CA THR A 19 -2.27 -7.55 -4.33
C THR A 19 -1.96 -6.10 -4.65
N ASP A 20 -1.26 -5.40 -3.76
CA ASP A 20 -0.93 -3.99 -3.88
C ASP A 20 0.52 -3.68 -3.45
N GLY A 21 0.92 -2.43 -3.65
CA GLY A 21 2.27 -1.98 -3.35
C GLY A 21 3.33 -2.40 -4.38
N PRO A 22 4.59 -2.02 -4.15
CA PRO A 22 5.65 -2.10 -5.15
C PRO A 22 6.05 -3.54 -5.54
N ALA A 23 5.72 -4.53 -4.70
CA ALA A 23 6.05 -5.93 -4.92
C ALA A 23 4.94 -6.73 -5.64
N ALA A 24 3.71 -6.20 -5.74
CA ALA A 24 2.54 -6.98 -6.19
C ALA A 24 2.70 -7.61 -7.57
N GLU A 25 3.12 -6.84 -8.57
CA GLU A 25 3.30 -7.35 -9.94
C GLU A 25 4.44 -8.37 -10.05
N ALA A 26 5.52 -8.19 -9.29
CA ALA A 26 6.59 -9.16 -9.22
C ALA A 26 6.14 -10.46 -8.53
N ALA A 27 5.36 -10.33 -7.45
CA ALA A 27 4.81 -11.45 -6.71
C ALA A 27 3.79 -12.24 -7.54
N TYR A 28 2.92 -11.56 -8.29
CA TYR A 28 1.95 -12.21 -9.16
C TYR A 28 2.60 -12.98 -10.31
N ARG A 29 3.62 -12.39 -10.96
CA ARG A 29 4.45 -13.10 -11.95
C ARG A 29 5.09 -14.35 -11.35
N ARG A 30 5.56 -14.26 -10.11
CA ARG A 30 6.13 -15.41 -9.41
C ARG A 30 5.10 -16.52 -9.18
N LEU A 31 3.86 -16.18 -8.80
CA LEU A 31 2.80 -17.17 -8.66
C LEU A 31 2.45 -17.84 -10.00
N HIS A 32 2.46 -17.08 -11.10
CA HIS A 32 2.31 -17.62 -12.47
C HIS A 32 3.41 -18.63 -12.83
N GLU A 33 4.66 -18.30 -12.53
CA GLU A 33 5.79 -19.22 -12.76
C GLU A 33 5.63 -20.53 -11.97
N VAL A 34 5.23 -20.44 -10.70
CA VAL A 34 4.98 -21.63 -9.86
C VAL A 34 3.78 -22.42 -10.39
N TRP A 35 2.71 -21.75 -10.80
CA TRP A 35 1.52 -22.37 -11.38
C TRP A 35 1.85 -23.18 -12.64
N ALA A 36 2.54 -22.56 -13.60
CA ALA A 36 3.02 -23.20 -14.81
C ALA A 36 4.02 -24.32 -14.50
N GLY A 37 4.89 -24.08 -13.52
CA GLY A 37 5.80 -25.07 -12.97
C GLY A 37 5.08 -26.34 -12.49
N CYS A 38 3.99 -26.20 -11.74
CA CYS A 38 3.22 -27.33 -11.23
C CYS A 38 2.63 -28.19 -12.37
N ARG A 39 2.27 -27.58 -13.50
CA ARG A 39 1.83 -28.31 -14.71
C ARG A 39 2.92 -29.22 -15.24
N HIS A 40 4.18 -28.79 -15.20
CA HIS A 40 5.30 -29.56 -15.73
C HIS A 40 5.85 -30.56 -14.71
N ALA A 41 6.09 -30.12 -13.47
CA ALA A 41 6.71 -30.90 -12.42
C ALA A 41 5.77 -31.96 -11.83
N PHE A 42 4.46 -31.69 -11.74
CA PHE A 42 3.47 -32.57 -11.09
C PHE A 42 2.34 -32.99 -12.04
N ALA A 43 2.41 -32.65 -13.32
CA ALA A 43 1.39 -32.97 -14.33
C ALA A 43 -0.03 -32.46 -13.99
N MET A 44 -0.12 -31.36 -13.23
CA MET A 44 -1.39 -30.72 -12.86
C MET A 44 -2.00 -29.93 -14.02
N THR A 45 -2.54 -30.61 -15.02
CA THR A 45 -2.92 -29.99 -16.31
C THR A 45 -4.42 -29.79 -16.50
N GLU A 46 -5.25 -30.48 -15.73
CA GLU A 46 -6.72 -30.48 -15.83
C GLU A 46 -7.36 -29.52 -14.84
N ALA A 47 -8.63 -29.15 -15.06
CA ALA A 47 -9.42 -28.40 -14.08
C ALA A 47 -9.92 -29.31 -12.94
N ILE A 48 -10.05 -28.78 -11.73
CA ILE A 48 -10.56 -29.55 -10.58
C ILE A 48 -12.07 -29.81 -10.74
N PRO A 49 -12.52 -31.07 -10.86
CA PRO A 49 -13.93 -31.42 -11.05
C PRO A 49 -14.84 -30.87 -9.95
N GLY A 50 -16.05 -30.46 -10.32
CA GLY A 50 -17.07 -29.99 -9.37
C GLY A 50 -16.86 -28.58 -8.81
N THR A 51 -15.70 -27.95 -9.02
CA THR A 51 -15.42 -26.60 -8.49
C THR A 51 -15.89 -25.46 -9.39
N GLY A 52 -16.04 -25.72 -10.70
CA GLY A 52 -16.32 -24.68 -11.70
C GLY A 52 -15.18 -23.68 -11.93
N LEU A 53 -13.99 -23.94 -11.38
CA LEU A 53 -12.84 -23.04 -11.51
C LEU A 53 -12.14 -23.21 -12.86
N PRO A 54 -11.63 -22.11 -13.47
CA PRO A 54 -10.76 -22.21 -14.62
C PRO A 54 -9.41 -22.81 -14.22
N SER A 55 -8.78 -23.53 -15.15
CA SER A 55 -7.45 -24.12 -14.94
C SER A 55 -6.29 -23.19 -15.35
N HIS A 56 -6.60 -22.04 -15.94
CA HIS A 56 -5.64 -20.98 -16.25
C HIS A 56 -5.80 -19.80 -15.29
N LEU A 57 -4.69 -19.14 -14.97
CA LEU A 57 -4.69 -17.90 -14.20
C LEU A 57 -5.02 -16.71 -15.12
N PRO A 58 -5.66 -15.64 -14.60
CA PRO A 58 -5.78 -14.36 -15.33
C PRO A 58 -4.40 -13.83 -15.74
N GLU A 59 -4.29 -13.19 -16.91
CA GLU A 59 -2.98 -12.76 -17.42
C GLU A 59 -2.36 -11.66 -16.57
N THR A 60 -3.19 -10.73 -16.10
CA THR A 60 -2.76 -9.58 -15.30
C THR A 60 -3.37 -9.57 -13.90
N LEU A 61 -2.66 -8.95 -12.95
CA LEU A 61 -3.17 -8.77 -11.60
C LEU A 61 -4.43 -7.87 -11.60
N GLY A 62 -4.46 -6.87 -12.48
CA GLY A 62 -5.62 -5.98 -12.64
C GLY A 62 -6.90 -6.71 -13.05
N GLU A 63 -6.82 -7.66 -13.99
CA GLU A 63 -7.97 -8.52 -14.36
C GLU A 63 -8.45 -9.37 -13.18
N LEU A 64 -7.51 -9.94 -12.43
CA LEU A 64 -7.83 -10.76 -11.26
C LEU A 64 -8.58 -9.93 -10.21
N ILE A 65 -8.13 -8.72 -9.91
CA ILE A 65 -8.75 -7.86 -8.88
C ILE A 65 -10.07 -7.27 -9.39
N GLY A 66 -10.13 -6.86 -10.66
CA GLY A 66 -11.31 -6.21 -11.26
C GLY A 66 -12.54 -7.11 -11.40
N ALA A 67 -12.37 -8.43 -11.43
CA ALA A 67 -13.46 -9.41 -11.59
C ALA A 67 -14.35 -9.63 -10.34
N GLY A 68 -14.16 -8.83 -9.28
CA GLY A 68 -14.96 -8.87 -8.05
C GLY A 68 -14.14 -8.37 -6.87
N SER A 69 -14.19 -7.07 -6.60
CA SER A 69 -13.40 -6.46 -5.53
C SER A 69 -13.97 -6.78 -4.15
N GLY A 70 -13.16 -7.42 -3.29
CA GLY A 70 -13.35 -7.43 -1.84
C GLY A 70 -13.89 -8.72 -1.21
N GLN A 71 -14.26 -9.76 -1.98
CA GLN A 71 -14.72 -11.03 -1.44
C GLN A 71 -13.63 -12.12 -1.48
N GLU A 72 -13.56 -12.93 -0.41
CA GLU A 72 -12.80 -14.18 -0.42
C GLU A 72 -13.33 -15.07 -1.55
N ARG A 73 -12.47 -15.43 -2.51
CA ARG A 73 -12.87 -16.28 -3.63
C ARG A 73 -11.72 -17.14 -4.14
N ALA A 74 -12.05 -18.33 -4.63
CA ALA A 74 -11.14 -19.09 -5.46
C ALA A 74 -11.12 -18.49 -6.87
N VAL A 75 -9.92 -18.37 -7.43
CA VAL A 75 -9.66 -17.73 -8.73
C VAL A 75 -9.50 -18.79 -9.80
N ALA A 76 -8.69 -19.82 -9.52
CA ALA A 76 -8.36 -20.89 -10.46
C ALA A 76 -7.96 -22.15 -9.72
N GLY A 77 -8.14 -23.30 -10.36
CA GLY A 77 -7.81 -24.63 -9.82
C GLY A 77 -7.28 -25.55 -10.92
N GLN A 78 -6.19 -26.26 -10.64
CA GLN A 78 -5.66 -27.30 -11.52
C GLN A 78 -5.34 -28.59 -10.76
N GLU A 79 -5.46 -29.74 -11.42
CA GLU A 79 -5.16 -31.05 -10.85
C GLU A 79 -4.44 -31.97 -11.81
N HIS A 80 -3.80 -32.99 -11.25
CA HIS A 80 -3.39 -34.17 -12.00
C HIS A 80 -4.58 -35.13 -12.09
N ARG A 81 -5.01 -35.46 -13.31
CA ARG A 81 -6.21 -36.28 -13.57
C ARG A 81 -6.17 -37.62 -12.82
N GLY A 82 -7.09 -37.79 -11.86
CA GLY A 82 -7.22 -39.03 -11.09
C GLY A 82 -6.12 -39.25 -10.04
N ALA A 83 -5.29 -38.23 -9.75
CA ALA A 83 -4.38 -38.21 -8.61
C ALA A 83 -4.85 -37.18 -7.58
N VAL A 84 -4.16 -37.17 -6.43
CA VAL A 84 -4.46 -36.29 -5.28
C VAL A 84 -3.75 -34.92 -5.42
N ASP A 85 -2.82 -34.81 -6.36
CA ASP A 85 -2.01 -33.61 -6.60
C ASP A 85 -2.87 -32.48 -7.22
N GLN A 86 -3.00 -31.38 -6.48
CA GLN A 86 -3.84 -30.23 -6.85
C GLN A 86 -3.19 -28.89 -6.50
N ALA A 87 -3.55 -27.84 -7.24
CA ALA A 87 -3.19 -26.46 -6.93
C ALA A 87 -4.39 -25.53 -7.08
N VAL A 88 -4.56 -24.61 -6.13
CA VAL A 88 -5.66 -23.64 -6.10
C VAL A 88 -5.13 -22.26 -5.76
N LEU A 89 -5.42 -21.28 -6.62
CA LEU A 89 -5.17 -19.86 -6.34
C LEU A 89 -6.44 -19.23 -5.76
N ARG A 90 -6.29 -18.53 -4.64
CA ARG A 90 -7.37 -17.82 -3.95
C ARG A 90 -7.01 -16.35 -3.77
N LEU A 91 -8.01 -15.48 -3.83
CA LEU A 91 -7.94 -14.11 -3.38
C LEU A 91 -8.60 -14.03 -2.00
N HIS A 92 -7.84 -13.61 -1.00
CA HIS A 92 -8.32 -13.41 0.37
C HIS A 92 -8.07 -11.95 0.77
N HIS A 93 -9.08 -11.12 0.56
CA HIS A 93 -9.01 -9.66 0.68
C HIS A 93 -7.89 -9.06 -0.19
N ASP A 94 -6.78 -8.66 0.43
CA ASP A 94 -5.62 -8.02 -0.17
C ASP A 94 -4.41 -8.96 -0.36
N VAL A 95 -4.65 -10.27 -0.23
CA VAL A 95 -3.60 -11.29 -0.35
C VAL A 95 -4.02 -12.39 -1.30
N LEU A 96 -3.13 -12.74 -2.23
CA LEU A 96 -3.22 -13.95 -3.03
C LEU A 96 -2.62 -15.12 -2.26
N CYS A 97 -3.35 -16.23 -2.22
CA CYS A 97 -2.94 -17.48 -1.59
C CYS A 97 -2.92 -18.58 -2.65
N LEU A 98 -1.72 -18.96 -3.10
CA LEU A 98 -1.54 -20.15 -3.93
C LEU A 98 -1.25 -21.34 -3.01
N SER A 99 -2.18 -22.29 -2.95
CA SER A 99 -1.98 -23.55 -2.23
C SER A 99 -1.70 -24.68 -3.23
N VAL A 100 -0.70 -25.51 -2.94
CA VAL A 100 -0.37 -26.72 -3.70
C VAL A 100 -0.38 -27.91 -2.74
N GLY A 101 -1.29 -28.85 -2.98
CA GLY A 101 -1.43 -30.09 -2.22
C GLY A 101 -0.82 -31.23 -3.02
N LEU A 102 0.08 -31.98 -2.38
CA LEU A 102 0.77 -33.13 -2.95
C LEU A 102 0.57 -34.32 -2.02
N ALA A 103 0.16 -35.45 -2.57
CA ALA A 103 0.01 -36.68 -1.81
C ALA A 103 0.23 -37.91 -2.72
N PRO A 104 0.78 -39.01 -2.19
CA PRO A 104 0.98 -40.21 -2.97
C PRO A 104 -0.37 -40.81 -3.38
N ALA A 105 -0.43 -41.44 -4.55
CA ALA A 105 -1.67 -42.08 -5.05
C ALA A 105 -2.14 -43.26 -4.18
N ARG A 106 -1.26 -43.77 -3.31
CA ARG A 106 -1.54 -44.77 -2.27
C ARG A 106 -0.74 -44.38 -1.04
N PRO A 107 -1.18 -44.75 0.18
CA PRO A 107 -0.41 -44.45 1.38
C PRO A 107 1.04 -44.94 1.26
N GLU A 108 1.99 -44.01 1.38
CA GLU A 108 3.42 -44.29 1.34
C GLU A 108 4.07 -43.99 2.68
N THR A 109 4.98 -44.87 3.11
CA THR A 109 5.83 -44.67 4.28
C THR A 109 7.28 -44.45 3.85
N GLY A 110 8.11 -43.90 4.74
CA GLY A 110 9.54 -43.66 4.46
C GLY A 110 9.84 -42.24 3.99
N THR A 111 10.69 -42.08 2.96
CA THR A 111 11.29 -40.79 2.57
C THR A 111 10.46 -40.00 1.55
N TRP A 112 9.14 -40.20 1.50
CA TRP A 112 8.27 -39.52 0.54
C TRP A 112 8.32 -37.99 0.70
N TRP A 113 8.19 -37.48 1.93
CA TRP A 113 8.38 -36.04 2.19
C TRP A 113 9.70 -35.50 1.64
N ALA A 114 10.82 -36.19 1.89
CA ALA A 114 12.14 -35.74 1.43
C ALA A 114 12.25 -35.71 -0.11
N ARG A 115 11.68 -36.69 -0.82
CA ARG A 115 11.64 -36.71 -2.30
C ARG A 115 10.76 -35.61 -2.87
N THR A 116 9.55 -35.43 -2.31
CA THR A 116 8.59 -34.43 -2.79
C THR A 116 9.06 -33.02 -2.51
N ASP A 117 9.64 -32.77 -1.33
CA ASP A 117 10.26 -31.50 -0.96
C ASP A 117 11.44 -31.13 -1.88
N LEU A 118 12.25 -32.10 -2.31
CA LEU A 118 13.30 -31.87 -3.32
C LEU A 118 12.71 -31.40 -4.65
N ARG A 119 11.69 -32.10 -5.17
CA ARG A 119 11.00 -31.72 -6.41
C ARG A 119 10.37 -30.33 -6.31
N TRP A 120 9.75 -30.02 -5.18
CA TRP A 120 9.17 -28.69 -4.93
C TRP A 120 10.25 -27.59 -4.95
N ARG A 121 11.42 -27.83 -4.35
CA ARG A 121 12.54 -26.87 -4.42
C ARG A 121 13.07 -26.67 -5.82
N GLU A 122 13.23 -27.74 -6.59
CA GLU A 122 13.70 -27.62 -7.97
C GLU A 122 12.76 -26.74 -8.79
N LEU A 123 11.46 -26.79 -8.48
CA LEU A 123 10.46 -25.92 -9.07
C LEU A 123 10.56 -24.45 -8.60
N VAL A 124 10.60 -24.23 -7.29
CA VAL A 124 10.51 -22.88 -6.69
C VAL A 124 11.87 -22.20 -6.55
N GLY A 125 12.99 -22.91 -6.75
CA GLY A 125 14.33 -22.34 -6.55
C GLY A 125 14.50 -21.67 -5.17
N SER A 126 15.25 -20.57 -5.13
CA SER A 126 15.23 -19.65 -3.99
C SER A 126 13.98 -18.78 -4.05
N ALA A 127 13.16 -18.79 -2.99
CA ALA A 127 12.03 -17.87 -2.86
C ALA A 127 12.51 -16.41 -3.06
N GLY A 128 11.95 -15.72 -4.04
CA GLY A 128 12.29 -14.32 -4.33
C GLY A 128 11.68 -13.36 -3.30
N PRO A 129 12.25 -12.16 -3.11
CA PRO A 129 11.87 -11.21 -2.05
C PRO A 129 10.49 -10.56 -2.23
N SER A 130 9.71 -10.95 -3.24
CA SER A 130 8.43 -10.33 -3.58
C SER A 130 7.22 -10.93 -2.86
N LEU A 131 7.34 -12.13 -2.28
CA LEU A 131 6.25 -12.77 -1.52
C LEU A 131 6.17 -12.21 -0.09
N LEU A 132 4.98 -12.22 0.51
CA LEU A 132 4.79 -11.94 1.94
C LEU A 132 5.43 -13.04 2.78
N GLY A 133 5.27 -14.28 2.32
CA GLY A 133 5.88 -15.46 2.92
C GLY A 133 5.41 -16.76 2.28
N GLN A 134 5.96 -17.86 2.77
CA GLN A 134 5.69 -19.23 2.36
C GLN A 134 5.51 -20.12 3.59
N ALA A 135 4.57 -21.05 3.52
CA ALA A 135 4.44 -22.13 4.49
C ALA A 135 4.47 -23.49 3.81
N MET A 136 5.22 -24.43 4.37
CA MET A 136 5.22 -25.83 3.99
C MET A 136 4.72 -26.67 5.16
N VAL A 137 3.67 -27.44 4.93
CA VAL A 137 3.01 -28.27 5.94
C VAL A 137 3.19 -29.73 5.56
N TYR A 138 3.96 -30.47 6.35
CA TYR A 138 4.13 -31.90 6.26
C TYR A 138 3.00 -32.56 7.06
N GLY A 139 2.00 -33.11 6.38
CA GLY A 139 0.88 -33.79 7.01
C GLY A 139 1.15 -35.28 7.18
N ALA A 140 0.89 -35.81 8.38
CA ALA A 140 1.10 -37.21 8.74
C ALA A 140 -0.17 -37.85 9.31
N ARG A 141 -0.39 -39.12 9.00
CA ARG A 141 -1.32 -39.96 9.77
C ARG A 141 -0.53 -40.91 10.66
N LEU A 142 -0.91 -40.99 11.93
CA LEU A 142 -0.26 -41.84 12.92
C LEU A 142 -1.19 -42.97 13.37
N ASP A 143 -0.62 -44.15 13.61
CA ASP A 143 -1.33 -45.24 14.26
C ASP A 143 -1.57 -44.92 15.75
N GLY A 144 -2.84 -44.82 16.13
CA GLY A 144 -3.29 -44.53 17.49
C GLY A 144 -3.45 -43.04 17.84
N PRO A 145 -3.90 -42.72 19.06
CA PRO A 145 -4.28 -41.36 19.47
C PRO A 145 -3.09 -40.42 19.57
N VAL A 146 -3.15 -39.25 18.94
CA VAL A 146 -2.03 -38.29 18.87
C VAL A 146 -2.06 -37.31 20.05
N SER A 147 -0.90 -36.96 20.61
CA SER A 147 -0.79 -36.07 21.77
C SER A 147 0.19 -34.90 21.60
N ALA A 148 0.76 -34.73 20.40
CA ALA A 148 1.79 -33.74 20.11
C ALA A 148 3.07 -33.91 20.97
N SER A 149 3.43 -35.15 21.27
CA SER A 149 4.56 -35.50 22.15
C SER A 149 5.93 -35.36 21.48
N ALA A 150 6.98 -35.24 22.32
CA ALA A 150 8.36 -35.22 21.85
C ALA A 150 8.76 -36.50 21.09
N GLU A 151 8.23 -37.67 21.48
CA GLU A 151 8.50 -38.94 20.83
C GLU A 151 7.93 -38.98 19.41
N GLU A 152 6.70 -38.51 19.22
CA GLU A 152 6.04 -38.41 17.91
C GLU A 152 6.82 -37.47 16.97
N GLY A 153 7.23 -36.30 17.48
CA GLY A 153 8.05 -35.36 16.71
C GLY A 153 9.42 -35.94 16.32
N GLN A 154 10.08 -36.67 17.22
CA GLN A 154 11.37 -37.33 16.93
C GLN A 154 11.23 -38.43 15.87
N GLN A 155 10.15 -39.21 15.90
CA GLN A 155 9.89 -40.24 14.91
C GLN A 155 9.67 -39.62 13.52
N ALA A 156 8.87 -38.55 13.44
CA ALA A 156 8.64 -37.84 12.18
C ALA A 156 9.92 -37.16 11.65
N ARG A 157 10.79 -36.66 12.53
CA ARG A 157 12.08 -36.05 12.15
C ARG A 157 12.94 -36.94 11.26
N LEU A 158 12.91 -38.26 11.48
CA LEU A 158 13.69 -39.21 10.69
C LEU A 158 13.24 -39.31 9.22
N LEU A 159 12.01 -38.88 8.92
CA LEU A 159 11.42 -38.92 7.57
C LEU A 159 11.40 -37.54 6.89
N LEU A 160 11.55 -36.47 7.67
CA LEU A 160 11.61 -35.10 7.19
C LEU A 160 12.92 -34.82 6.42
N PRO A 161 12.92 -33.84 5.49
CA PRO A 161 14.13 -33.46 4.76
C PRO A 161 15.17 -32.85 5.70
N ALA A 162 16.41 -33.39 5.70
CA ALA A 162 17.52 -32.88 6.50
C ALA A 162 17.88 -31.43 6.12
N ARG A 163 17.56 -30.47 7.00
CA ARG A 163 17.71 -29.03 6.76
C ARG A 163 18.07 -28.26 8.03
N ALA A 164 18.20 -26.94 7.90
CA ALA A 164 18.17 -26.02 9.04
C ALA A 164 16.84 -26.19 9.79
N GLU A 165 16.90 -26.97 10.84
CA GLU A 165 15.84 -27.21 11.81
C GLU A 165 16.12 -26.36 13.05
N ALA A 166 15.07 -25.86 13.71
CA ALA A 166 15.23 -25.33 15.05
C ALA A 166 15.76 -26.44 15.97
N ALA A 167 16.66 -26.09 16.90
CA ALA A 167 17.10 -27.03 17.92
C ALA A 167 15.90 -27.57 18.71
N ASP A 168 15.87 -28.88 18.92
CA ASP A 168 14.86 -29.57 19.75
C ASP A 168 13.39 -29.29 19.38
N TRP A 169 13.11 -28.94 18.12
CA TRP A 169 11.77 -28.54 17.67
C TRP A 169 10.68 -29.56 18.00
N TRP A 170 11.02 -30.85 17.99
CA TRP A 170 10.10 -31.95 18.31
C TRP A 170 9.55 -31.87 19.74
N GLN A 171 10.24 -31.22 20.67
CA GLN A 171 9.78 -31.05 22.06
C GLN A 171 8.66 -30.01 22.19
N ARG A 172 8.43 -29.19 21.15
CA ARG A 172 7.54 -28.03 21.16
C ARG A 172 6.27 -28.30 20.36
N GLY A 173 5.70 -29.48 20.57
CA GLY A 173 4.43 -29.87 19.97
C GLY A 173 3.26 -29.21 20.67
N CYS A 174 2.21 -28.91 19.91
CA CYS A 174 0.96 -28.43 20.48
C CYS A 174 -0.25 -29.06 19.78
N LEU A 175 -1.37 -29.17 20.49
CA LEU A 175 -2.64 -29.61 19.94
C LEU A 175 -3.48 -28.38 19.57
N LEU A 176 -3.90 -28.32 18.31
CA LEU A 176 -4.89 -27.38 17.82
C LEU A 176 -6.31 -27.83 18.21
N PRO A 177 -7.32 -26.94 18.08
CA PRO A 177 -8.72 -27.35 18.13
C PRO A 177 -8.97 -28.55 17.20
N ASP A 178 -9.87 -29.43 17.60
CA ASP A 178 -10.20 -30.69 16.89
C ASP A 178 -9.10 -31.77 16.88
N GLY A 179 -8.05 -31.63 17.70
CA GLY A 179 -7.10 -32.72 17.96
C GLY A 179 -5.98 -32.86 16.92
N VAL A 180 -5.75 -31.85 16.08
CA VAL A 180 -4.61 -31.83 15.15
C VAL A 180 -3.34 -31.47 15.92
N ALA A 181 -2.37 -32.39 15.97
CA ALA A 181 -1.06 -32.11 16.54
C ALA A 181 -0.18 -31.34 15.56
N MET A 182 0.60 -30.40 16.07
CA MET A 182 1.42 -29.51 15.24
C MET A 182 2.78 -29.21 15.88
N TRP A 183 3.81 -29.08 15.03
CA TRP A 183 5.15 -28.61 15.41
C TRP A 183 5.71 -27.64 14.36
N GLU A 184 6.49 -26.64 14.80
CA GLU A 184 7.27 -25.78 13.90
C GLU A 184 8.72 -26.25 13.79
N ILE A 185 9.11 -26.64 12.58
CA ILE A 185 10.44 -27.19 12.25
C ILE A 185 11.45 -26.06 12.03
N THR A 186 10.99 -24.90 11.57
CA THR A 186 11.86 -23.78 11.16
C THR A 186 12.46 -23.07 12.39
N PRO A 187 13.73 -22.62 12.32
CA PRO A 187 14.30 -21.69 13.29
C PRO A 187 13.38 -20.51 13.62
N GLN A 188 13.27 -20.16 14.89
CA GLN A 188 12.40 -19.08 15.38
C GLN A 188 13.02 -17.69 15.15
N GLU A 189 13.43 -17.39 13.92
CA GLU A 189 13.79 -16.01 13.55
C GLU A 189 12.51 -15.20 13.36
N ASP A 190 12.42 -14.00 13.95
CA ASP A 190 11.20 -13.19 13.90
C ASP A 190 10.85 -12.74 12.48
N SER A 191 11.87 -12.47 11.66
CA SER A 191 11.73 -11.99 10.29
C SER A 191 11.56 -13.11 9.25
N ARG A 192 11.46 -14.38 9.67
CA ARG A 192 11.36 -15.54 8.78
C ARG A 192 10.26 -15.40 7.73
N ASP A 193 10.59 -15.67 6.47
CA ASP A 193 9.67 -15.63 5.33
C ASP A 193 9.19 -17.02 4.90
N LEU A 194 9.93 -18.08 5.25
CA LEU A 194 9.57 -19.47 5.03
C LEU A 194 9.33 -20.18 6.36
N ARG A 195 8.15 -20.78 6.53
CA ARG A 195 7.81 -21.64 7.67
C ARG A 195 7.62 -23.08 7.22
N ARG A 196 8.08 -24.01 8.04
CA ARG A 196 7.94 -25.46 7.86
C ARG A 196 7.28 -26.04 9.10
N LEU A 197 6.18 -26.74 8.91
CA LEU A 197 5.32 -27.25 9.96
C LEU A 197 5.10 -28.74 9.77
N LEU A 198 5.06 -29.50 10.85
CA LEU A 198 4.58 -30.88 10.86
C LEU A 198 3.18 -30.86 11.47
N CYS A 199 2.20 -31.48 10.81
CA CYS A 199 0.84 -31.67 11.34
C CYS A 199 0.50 -33.16 11.34
N ALA A 200 -0.12 -33.65 12.41
CA ALA A 200 -0.47 -35.07 12.55
C ALA A 200 -1.85 -35.28 13.17
N VAL A 201 -2.54 -36.34 12.72
CA VAL A 201 -3.84 -36.81 13.25
C VAL A 201 -3.81 -38.34 13.44
N PRO A 202 -4.67 -38.90 14.31
CA PRO A 202 -4.84 -40.35 14.42
C PRO A 202 -5.52 -40.94 13.19
N GLU A 203 -5.25 -42.20 12.86
CA GLU A 203 -6.10 -42.96 11.93
C GLU A 203 -7.49 -43.23 12.57
N PRO A 204 -8.63 -42.98 11.89
CA PRO A 204 -8.82 -42.72 10.45
C PRO A 204 -9.06 -41.25 10.05
N ASP A 205 -8.68 -40.26 10.86
CA ASP A 205 -9.13 -38.86 10.75
C ASP A 205 -8.47 -38.02 9.63
N ASP A 206 -8.27 -38.61 8.45
CA ASP A 206 -7.66 -37.94 7.28
C ASP A 206 -8.44 -36.69 6.83
N ALA A 207 -9.77 -36.80 6.84
CA ALA A 207 -10.66 -35.69 6.48
C ALA A 207 -10.47 -34.48 7.41
N GLN A 208 -10.17 -34.72 8.70
CA GLN A 208 -9.93 -33.66 9.67
C GLN A 208 -8.60 -32.94 9.37
N LEU A 209 -7.53 -33.69 9.10
CA LEU A 209 -6.25 -33.10 8.72
C LEU A 209 -6.37 -32.31 7.40
N SER A 210 -6.99 -32.91 6.38
CA SER A 210 -7.23 -32.24 5.09
C SER A 210 -8.03 -30.95 5.27
N ALA A 211 -9.12 -30.96 6.05
CA ALA A 211 -9.93 -29.77 6.30
C ALA A 211 -9.09 -28.62 6.89
N TRP A 212 -8.15 -28.95 7.78
CA TRP A 212 -7.27 -27.97 8.42
C TRP A 212 -6.16 -27.43 7.51
N ILE A 213 -5.51 -28.28 6.72
CA ILE A 213 -4.29 -27.90 5.97
C ILE A 213 -4.53 -27.69 4.48
N TRP A 214 -5.58 -28.27 3.89
CA TRP A 214 -5.81 -28.30 2.44
C TRP A 214 -7.22 -27.83 2.02
N SER A 215 -8.24 -28.63 2.32
CA SER A 215 -9.63 -28.42 1.91
C SER A 215 -10.57 -29.35 2.69
N ASP A 216 -11.76 -28.85 2.98
CA ASP A 216 -12.93 -29.58 3.51
C ASP A 216 -13.82 -30.17 2.38
N GLY A 217 -13.34 -30.17 1.15
CA GLY A 217 -14.10 -30.46 -0.07
C GLY A 217 -14.55 -29.19 -0.82
N GLY A 218 -14.44 -28.02 -0.18
CA GLY A 218 -14.70 -26.73 -0.80
C GLY A 218 -13.45 -26.05 -1.39
N THR A 219 -13.66 -24.87 -1.96
CA THR A 219 -12.59 -24.02 -2.53
C THR A 219 -12.15 -22.90 -1.58
N ALA A 220 -12.71 -22.85 -0.36
CA ALA A 220 -12.33 -21.89 0.67
C ALA A 220 -10.86 -22.07 1.08
N ILE A 221 -10.27 -21.02 1.67
CA ILE A 221 -8.95 -21.13 2.27
C ILE A 221 -9.06 -21.98 3.55
N PRO A 222 -8.21 -23.01 3.73
CA PRO A 222 -8.28 -23.85 4.92
C PRO A 222 -7.82 -23.07 6.17
N PRO A 223 -8.30 -23.43 7.38
CA PRO A 223 -8.04 -22.69 8.61
C PRO A 223 -6.55 -22.43 8.86
N LEU A 224 -5.69 -23.44 8.77
CA LEU A 224 -4.25 -23.27 9.00
C LEU A 224 -3.62 -22.32 7.98
N ALA A 225 -4.00 -22.43 6.71
CA ALA A 225 -3.48 -21.52 5.67
C ALA A 225 -3.92 -20.07 5.92
N ARG A 226 -5.14 -19.84 6.42
CA ARG A 226 -5.62 -18.50 6.79
C ARG A 226 -4.86 -17.94 7.99
N TYR A 227 -4.58 -18.77 9.00
CA TYR A 227 -3.73 -18.36 10.12
C TYR A 227 -2.33 -17.95 9.65
N LEU A 228 -1.68 -18.81 8.85
CA LEU A 228 -0.32 -18.60 8.36
C LEU A 228 -0.21 -17.42 7.39
N LEU A 229 -1.27 -17.11 6.65
CA LEU A 229 -1.38 -15.89 5.84
C LEU A 229 -1.19 -14.64 6.70
N HIS A 230 -1.94 -14.54 7.80
CA HIS A 230 -1.85 -13.39 8.70
C HIS A 230 -0.52 -13.35 9.46
N ALA A 231 0.04 -14.51 9.83
CA ALA A 231 1.37 -14.60 10.41
C ALA A 231 2.48 -14.14 9.43
N ALA A 232 2.36 -14.49 8.14
CA ALA A 232 3.26 -14.02 7.09
C ALA A 232 3.14 -12.51 6.87
N LYS A 233 1.91 -11.99 6.87
CA LYS A 233 1.64 -10.54 6.79
C LYS A 233 2.32 -9.80 7.94
N LEU A 234 2.18 -10.29 9.17
CA LEU A 234 2.80 -9.70 10.36
C LEU A 234 4.33 -9.63 10.25
N ARG A 235 4.98 -10.71 9.81
CA ARG A 235 6.44 -10.74 9.62
C ARG A 235 6.91 -9.86 8.47
N TYR A 236 6.11 -9.75 7.40
CA TYR A 236 6.37 -8.78 6.34
C TYR A 236 6.33 -7.33 6.88
N LEU A 237 5.33 -6.99 7.69
CA LEU A 237 5.24 -5.67 8.32
C LEU A 237 6.44 -5.39 9.23
N LEU A 238 6.91 -6.38 10.00
CA LEU A 238 8.13 -6.27 10.80
C LEU A 238 9.35 -5.91 9.92
N ARG A 239 9.57 -6.64 8.81
CA ARG A 239 10.68 -6.37 7.88
C ARG A 239 10.60 -4.96 7.27
N VAL A 240 9.40 -4.52 6.90
CA VAL A 240 9.17 -3.15 6.38
C VAL A 240 9.49 -2.11 7.44
N TRP A 241 9.00 -2.29 8.66
CA TRP A 241 9.24 -1.36 9.76
C TRP A 241 10.73 -1.28 10.14
N GLU A 242 11.44 -2.42 10.23
CA GLU A 242 12.88 -2.44 10.52
C GLU A 242 13.68 -1.66 9.47
N ARG A 243 13.36 -1.85 8.19
CA ARG A 243 13.97 -1.14 7.07
C ARG A 243 13.73 0.38 7.16
N ASP A 244 12.49 0.79 7.42
CA ASP A 244 12.09 2.19 7.29
C ASP A 244 12.37 3.01 8.56
N ARG A 245 12.47 2.38 9.74
CA ARG A 245 12.78 3.02 11.04
C ARG A 245 14.08 3.82 11.05
N HIS A 246 15.05 3.46 10.21
CA HIS A 246 16.40 4.05 10.19
C HIS A 246 16.57 5.13 9.12
N ALA A 247 15.56 5.32 8.25
CA ALA A 247 15.60 6.31 7.19
C ALA A 247 15.19 7.68 7.74
N GLY A 248 16.19 8.51 8.08
CA GLY A 248 15.99 9.96 8.25
C GLY A 248 16.16 10.46 9.68
N ARG A 249 17.39 10.88 10.03
CA ARG A 249 17.64 11.73 11.21
C ARG A 249 18.68 12.79 10.91
N GLY A 250 18.31 13.78 10.08
CA GLY A 250 18.94 15.10 10.13
C GLY A 250 18.05 16.00 10.99
N ARG A 251 18.31 16.11 12.29
CA ARG A 251 17.48 16.96 13.16
C ARG A 251 18.07 18.36 13.30
N VAL A 252 17.26 19.38 13.02
CA VAL A 252 17.54 20.76 13.43
C VAL A 252 17.58 20.81 14.97
N ASP A 253 18.60 21.45 15.55
CA ASP A 253 18.66 21.70 16.99
C ASP A 253 17.59 22.74 17.37
N LEU A 254 16.43 22.23 17.80
CA LEU A 254 15.26 23.02 18.18
C LEU A 254 15.54 23.95 19.36
N GLY A 255 16.41 23.55 20.30
CA GLY A 255 16.77 24.36 21.46
C GLY A 255 17.58 25.58 21.03
N ALA A 256 18.64 25.34 20.26
CA ALA A 256 19.47 26.41 19.72
C ALA A 256 18.68 27.35 18.79
N LEU A 257 17.74 26.81 18.00
CA LEU A 257 16.86 27.62 17.15
C LEU A 257 15.87 28.47 17.97
N ALA A 258 15.25 27.89 19.00
CA ALA A 258 14.34 28.63 19.89
C ALA A 258 15.05 29.78 20.62
N ASP A 259 16.28 29.56 21.09
CA ASP A 259 17.06 30.61 21.76
C ASP A 259 17.47 31.73 20.81
N ARG A 260 17.86 31.40 19.57
CA ARG A 260 18.10 32.40 18.51
C ARG A 260 16.84 33.22 18.19
N LEU A 261 15.69 32.57 18.09
CA LEU A 261 14.40 33.23 17.88
C LEU A 261 14.05 34.18 19.04
N ARG A 262 14.20 33.74 20.28
CA ARG A 262 13.98 34.59 21.46
C ARG A 262 14.96 35.76 21.53
N SER A 263 16.19 35.58 21.07
CA SER A 263 17.17 36.67 20.98
C SER A 263 16.71 37.73 19.98
N LEU A 264 16.27 37.33 18.79
CA LEU A 264 15.72 38.23 17.77
C LEU A 264 14.44 38.94 18.24
N ALA A 265 13.64 38.32 19.10
CA ALA A 265 12.43 38.94 19.67
C ALA A 265 12.72 40.11 20.63
N LYS A 266 13.91 40.16 21.25
CA LYS A 266 14.17 41.04 22.41
C LYS A 266 14.63 42.46 22.05
N GLU A 267 15.24 42.70 20.88
CA GLU A 267 15.48 44.04 20.29
C GLU A 267 16.27 43.90 18.95
N PRO A 268 15.74 44.36 17.80
CA PRO A 268 16.41 44.21 16.50
C PRO A 268 17.53 45.26 16.28
N GLY A 269 18.77 44.79 16.09
CA GLY A 269 19.94 45.57 15.70
C GLY A 269 20.42 45.32 14.26
N PRO A 270 21.36 46.13 13.71
CA PRO A 270 21.81 46.04 12.32
C PRO A 270 22.60 44.76 11.96
N ALA A 271 23.07 43.99 12.94
CA ALA A 271 23.73 42.69 12.75
C ALA A 271 22.74 41.53 12.50
N ASP A 272 21.43 41.78 12.56
CA ASP A 272 20.41 40.73 12.60
C ASP A 272 19.96 40.23 11.22
N ALA A 273 20.35 40.88 10.12
CA ALA A 273 19.89 40.48 8.78
C ALA A 273 20.41 39.10 8.34
N GLU A 274 21.69 38.80 8.62
CA GLU A 274 22.31 37.51 8.30
C GLU A 274 21.83 36.40 9.26
N LEU A 275 21.69 36.74 10.55
CA LEU A 275 21.11 35.86 11.56
C LEU A 275 19.66 35.49 11.22
N LEU A 276 18.84 36.48 10.83
CA LEU A 276 17.46 36.28 10.40
C LEU A 276 17.37 35.39 9.15
N LYS A 277 18.25 35.58 8.16
CA LYS A 277 18.32 34.71 6.97
C LYS A 277 18.66 33.26 7.35
N SER A 278 19.60 33.07 8.27
CA SER A 278 19.97 31.74 8.79
C SER A 278 18.82 31.07 9.54
N VAL A 279 18.15 31.81 10.42
CA VAL A 279 16.98 31.34 11.19
C VAL A 279 15.82 30.97 10.27
N LEU A 280 15.51 31.78 9.26
CA LEU A 280 14.47 31.48 8.27
C LEU A 280 14.79 30.20 7.49
N GLY A 281 16.04 30.01 7.05
CA GLY A 281 16.45 28.77 6.38
C GLY A 281 16.48 27.54 7.31
N GLN A 282 16.53 27.72 8.62
CA GLN A 282 16.36 26.63 9.60
C GLN A 282 14.86 26.33 9.83
N LEU A 283 13.99 27.34 9.82
CA LEU A 283 12.54 27.17 9.90
C LEU A 283 11.95 26.48 8.66
N ASP A 284 12.44 26.81 7.46
CA ASP A 284 12.02 26.14 6.22
C ASP A 284 12.38 24.65 6.23
N ARG A 285 13.60 24.32 6.70
CA ARG A 285 14.02 22.92 6.89
C ARG A 285 13.16 22.23 7.94
N LEU A 286 12.86 22.90 9.06
CA LEU A 286 11.98 22.37 10.09
C LEU A 286 10.56 22.06 9.56
N HIS A 287 10.03 22.90 8.66
CA HIS A 287 8.75 22.62 7.99
C HIS A 287 8.82 21.40 7.07
N GLN A 288 9.89 21.25 6.29
CA GLN A 288 10.10 20.08 5.43
C GLN A 288 10.23 18.80 6.24
N ASP A 289 11.08 18.80 7.28
CA ASP A 289 11.26 17.69 8.21
C ASP A 289 9.93 17.33 8.91
N GLY A 290 9.09 18.33 9.20
CA GLY A 290 7.77 18.16 9.77
C GLY A 290 6.78 17.46 8.83
N LEU A 291 6.80 17.78 7.53
CA LEU A 291 5.98 17.09 6.52
C LEU A 291 6.40 15.62 6.35
N GLU A 292 7.70 15.36 6.28
CA GLU A 292 8.25 13.99 6.20
C GLU A 292 7.87 13.18 7.44
N SER A 293 8.00 13.77 8.62
CA SER A 293 7.61 13.15 9.90
C SER A 293 6.11 12.85 9.96
N ALA A 294 5.27 13.74 9.44
CA ALA A 294 3.82 13.53 9.38
C ALA A 294 3.44 12.39 8.41
N MET A 295 4.07 12.33 7.23
CA MET A 295 3.86 11.25 6.27
C MET A 295 4.32 9.91 6.84
N PHE A 296 5.51 9.86 7.45
CA PHE A 296 6.02 8.65 8.11
C PHE A 296 5.11 8.22 9.26
N GLY A 297 4.62 9.17 10.07
CA GLY A 297 3.65 8.90 11.12
C GLY A 297 2.32 8.35 10.59
N ALA A 298 1.85 8.78 9.42
CA ALA A 298 0.68 8.20 8.77
C ALA A 298 0.92 6.75 8.33
N SER A 299 2.06 6.47 7.69
CA SER A 299 2.45 5.09 7.31
C SER A 299 2.58 4.17 8.52
N LEU A 300 3.16 4.64 9.64
CA LEU A 300 3.23 3.85 10.88
C LEU A 300 1.84 3.55 11.46
N LYS A 301 0.88 4.47 11.39
CA LYS A 301 -0.51 4.23 11.82
C LYS A 301 -1.19 3.15 10.96
N GLU A 302 -0.96 3.17 9.66
CA GLU A 302 -1.48 2.17 8.73
C GLU A 302 -0.86 0.77 8.96
N LEU A 303 0.48 0.71 9.12
CA LEU A 303 1.19 -0.52 9.50
C LEU A 303 0.65 -1.10 10.81
N ARG A 304 0.44 -0.24 11.81
CA ARG A 304 -0.12 -0.64 13.12
C ARG A 304 -1.52 -1.22 12.97
N LEU A 305 -2.43 -0.54 12.27
CA LEU A 305 -3.79 -1.02 12.05
C LEU A 305 -3.79 -2.38 11.34
N THR A 306 -2.92 -2.55 10.35
CA THR A 306 -2.79 -3.81 9.62
C THR A 306 -2.31 -4.95 10.52
N ALA A 307 -1.34 -4.68 11.42
CA ALA A 307 -0.87 -5.65 12.40
C ALA A 307 -1.95 -6.01 13.44
N GLU A 308 -2.72 -5.03 13.93
CA GLU A 308 -3.86 -5.25 14.84
C GLU A 308 -4.92 -6.17 14.20
N ILE A 309 -5.28 -5.92 12.93
CA ILE A 309 -6.21 -6.76 12.17
C ILE A 309 -5.66 -8.18 11.98
N ALA A 310 -4.38 -8.32 11.64
CA ALA A 310 -3.74 -9.63 11.45
C ALA A 310 -3.77 -10.46 12.75
N LEU A 311 -3.40 -9.86 13.88
CA LEU A 311 -3.47 -10.51 15.20
C LEU A 311 -4.90 -10.92 15.58
N SER A 312 -5.87 -10.03 15.35
CA SER A 312 -7.28 -10.33 15.60
C SER A 312 -7.77 -11.51 14.77
N ASN A 313 -7.44 -11.55 13.47
CA ASN A 313 -7.86 -12.63 12.60
C ASN A 313 -7.16 -13.96 12.92
N MET A 314 -5.88 -13.94 13.30
CA MET A 314 -5.19 -15.14 13.80
C MET A 314 -5.88 -15.70 15.05
N ALA A 315 -6.26 -14.82 16.00
CA ALA A 315 -6.94 -15.24 17.22
C ALA A 315 -8.31 -15.90 16.97
N LYS A 316 -9.03 -15.48 15.93
CA LYS A 316 -10.32 -16.08 15.52
C LYS A 316 -10.16 -17.50 14.98
N VAL A 317 -9.05 -17.80 14.31
CA VAL A 317 -8.84 -19.14 13.70
C VAL A 317 -8.56 -20.20 14.76
N VAL A 318 -7.73 -19.89 15.75
CA VAL A 318 -7.29 -20.87 16.75
C VAL A 318 -8.14 -20.90 18.02
N ALA A 319 -9.12 -19.98 18.16
CA ALA A 319 -9.91 -19.72 19.36
C ALA A 319 -9.03 -19.55 20.62
N ALA A 320 -8.89 -18.31 21.12
CA ALA A 320 -7.92 -18.01 22.19
C ALA A 320 -8.03 -18.88 23.45
N GLU A 321 -9.21 -19.44 23.73
CA GLU A 321 -9.50 -20.31 24.88
C GLU A 321 -9.18 -21.80 24.64
N SER A 322 -8.94 -22.21 23.38
CA SER A 322 -8.74 -23.61 22.97
C SER A 322 -7.28 -23.95 22.68
N VAL A 323 -6.40 -22.95 22.62
CA VAL A 323 -4.96 -23.16 22.45
C VAL A 323 -4.33 -23.33 23.83
N PRO A 324 -3.67 -24.47 24.11
CA PRO A 324 -2.98 -24.65 25.37
C PRO A 324 -1.89 -23.57 25.58
N ASP A 325 -1.66 -23.16 26.83
CA ASP A 325 -0.64 -22.16 27.19
C ASP A 325 0.79 -22.49 26.67
N HIS A 326 1.03 -23.75 26.27
CA HIS A 326 2.30 -24.27 25.76
C HIS A 326 2.39 -24.39 24.22
N CYS A 327 1.43 -23.86 23.45
CA CYS A 327 1.61 -23.83 21.99
C CYS A 327 2.59 -22.72 21.58
N ASP A 328 3.87 -23.07 21.51
CA ASP A 328 4.96 -22.15 21.19
C ASP A 328 4.75 -21.42 19.85
N LEU A 329 4.13 -22.05 18.85
CA LEU A 329 3.87 -21.42 17.56
C LEU A 329 2.94 -20.21 17.68
N VAL A 330 1.81 -20.40 18.37
CA VAL A 330 0.80 -19.34 18.51
C VAL A 330 1.29 -18.28 19.50
N ALA A 331 2.01 -18.69 20.53
CA ALA A 331 2.63 -17.79 21.49
C ALA A 331 3.71 -16.92 20.82
N ASP A 332 4.58 -17.50 19.98
CA ASP A 332 5.60 -16.78 19.19
C ASP A 332 4.96 -15.74 18.26
N ASP A 333 3.95 -16.13 17.49
CA ASP A 333 3.24 -15.22 16.57
C ASP A 333 2.57 -14.05 17.32
N ARG A 334 1.99 -14.32 18.50
CA ARG A 334 1.44 -13.27 19.38
C ARG A 334 2.52 -12.37 19.98
N ALA A 335 3.64 -12.94 20.41
CA ALA A 335 4.75 -12.21 21.02
C ALA A 335 5.38 -11.24 20.02
N VAL A 336 5.69 -11.71 18.80
CA VAL A 336 6.21 -10.86 17.71
C VAL A 336 5.25 -9.73 17.40
N GLY A 337 3.96 -10.02 17.30
CA GLY A 337 2.96 -8.99 16.98
C GLY A 337 2.75 -7.98 18.08
N GLY A 338 2.66 -8.42 19.34
CA GLY A 338 2.57 -7.53 20.50
C GLY A 338 3.80 -6.61 20.59
N TRP A 339 5.00 -7.18 20.44
CA TRP A 339 6.23 -6.40 20.43
C TRP A 339 6.26 -5.36 19.30
N LEU A 340 5.89 -5.74 18.07
CA LEU A 340 5.84 -4.82 16.93
C LEU A 340 4.86 -3.66 17.18
N LEU A 341 3.66 -3.95 17.72
CA LEU A 341 2.68 -2.92 18.06
C LEU A 341 3.21 -1.95 19.13
N ASP A 342 3.89 -2.46 20.16
CA ASP A 342 4.51 -1.64 21.20
C ASP A 342 5.62 -0.75 20.65
N GLN A 343 6.42 -1.28 19.72
CA GLN A 343 7.48 -0.51 19.07
C GLN A 343 6.91 0.59 18.17
N ILE A 344 5.95 0.27 17.30
CA ILE A 344 5.28 1.27 16.45
C ILE A 344 4.59 2.33 17.31
N GLY A 345 3.90 1.91 18.39
CA GLY A 345 3.29 2.83 19.34
C GLY A 345 4.30 3.75 20.01
N THR A 346 5.50 3.26 20.30
CA THR A 346 6.61 4.07 20.84
C THR A 346 7.13 5.06 19.81
N ASP A 347 7.31 4.66 18.56
CA ASP A 347 7.75 5.54 17.48
C ASP A 347 6.76 6.66 17.21
N LEU A 348 5.47 6.34 17.16
CA LEU A 348 4.40 7.34 17.02
C LEU A 348 4.45 8.37 18.15
N ARG A 349 4.64 7.94 19.40
CA ARG A 349 4.80 8.88 20.54
C ARG A 349 6.02 9.78 20.38
N TYR A 350 7.16 9.26 19.92
CA TYR A 350 8.34 10.09 19.66
C TYR A 350 8.10 11.10 18.53
N LEU A 351 7.46 10.68 17.44
CA LEU A 351 7.09 11.56 16.33
C LEU A 351 6.12 12.67 16.76
N ASP A 352 5.13 12.34 17.59
CA ASP A 352 4.19 13.32 18.14
C ASP A 352 4.90 14.35 19.05
N LEU A 353 5.83 13.89 19.91
CA LEU A 353 6.65 14.77 20.75
C LEU A 353 7.55 15.69 19.93
N ASP A 354 8.22 15.15 18.91
CA ASP A 354 9.09 15.93 18.02
C ASP A 354 8.29 16.94 17.20
N SER A 355 7.15 16.52 16.63
CA SER A 355 6.24 17.38 15.89
C SER A 355 5.66 18.49 16.77
N GLY A 356 5.32 18.19 18.02
CA GLY A 356 4.85 19.17 19.00
C GLY A 356 5.90 20.23 19.32
N ARG A 357 7.17 19.82 19.51
CA ARG A 357 8.28 20.76 19.71
C ARG A 357 8.57 21.60 18.46
N ALA A 358 8.58 20.97 17.29
CA ALA A 358 8.77 21.66 16.02
C ALA A 358 7.71 22.75 15.81
N ARG A 359 6.43 22.43 16.10
CA ARG A 359 5.33 23.39 16.02
C ARG A 359 5.50 24.57 16.97
N GLN A 360 5.91 24.33 18.22
CA GLN A 360 6.20 25.41 19.18
C GLN A 360 7.30 26.35 18.69
N VAL A 361 8.36 25.81 18.06
CA VAL A 361 9.44 26.62 17.49
C VAL A 361 8.99 27.38 16.25
N ALA A 362 8.16 26.77 15.39
CA ALA A 362 7.55 27.43 14.25
C ALA A 362 6.62 28.59 14.70
N ASP A 363 5.82 28.38 15.74
CA ASP A 363 4.94 29.41 16.33
C ASP A 363 5.76 30.58 16.90
N LEU A 364 6.89 30.30 17.56
CA LEU A 364 7.86 31.33 17.98
C LEU A 364 8.45 32.07 16.77
N GLY A 365 8.77 31.35 15.70
CA GLY A 365 9.19 31.92 14.42
C GLY A 365 8.19 32.92 13.85
N ALA A 366 6.92 32.55 13.85
CA ALA A 366 5.82 33.40 13.41
C ALA A 366 5.61 34.63 14.30
N ALA A 367 6.08 34.64 15.55
CA ALA A 367 6.00 35.81 16.43
C ALA A 367 7.19 36.78 16.25
N VAL A 368 8.39 36.26 15.99
CA VAL A 368 9.62 37.04 15.75
C VAL A 368 9.60 37.72 14.38
N ALA A 369 9.07 37.00 13.41
CA ALA A 369 8.69 37.54 12.11
C ALA A 369 7.18 37.30 11.98
N PRO A 370 6.31 38.20 12.52
CA PRO A 370 4.89 38.19 12.13
C PRO A 370 4.82 38.11 10.61
N PRO A 371 3.76 37.53 10.02
CA PRO A 371 3.54 37.69 8.60
C PRO A 371 3.41 39.18 8.36
N ALA A 372 4.52 39.85 8.04
CA ALA A 372 4.52 41.06 7.30
C ALA A 372 3.55 40.76 6.16
N ARG A 373 2.49 41.58 6.05
CA ARG A 373 1.69 41.72 4.82
C ARG A 373 2.61 41.31 3.69
N VAL A 374 2.25 40.23 3.00
CA VAL A 374 3.01 39.59 1.93
C VAL A 374 3.37 40.66 0.88
N GLN A 375 4.40 41.45 1.18
CA GLN A 375 5.27 42.06 0.21
C GLN A 375 6.22 40.93 -0.06
N ALA A 376 5.92 40.25 -1.17
CA ALA A 376 6.73 39.20 -1.76
C ALA A 376 8.22 39.47 -1.48
N ARG A 377 8.80 38.76 -0.50
CA ARG A 377 10.25 38.62 -0.47
C ARG A 377 10.59 37.62 -1.58
N PRO A 378 11.63 37.89 -2.38
CA PRO A 378 11.88 37.16 -3.61
C PRO A 378 12.18 35.69 -3.27
N ALA A 379 11.59 34.79 -4.05
CA ALA A 379 12.00 33.39 -4.09
C ALA A 379 13.51 33.28 -4.36
N PRO A 380 14.18 32.19 -3.93
CA PRO A 380 15.60 31.98 -4.19
C PRO A 380 15.95 32.20 -5.67
N THR A 381 17.04 32.93 -5.90
CA THR A 381 17.55 33.52 -7.14
C THR A 381 18.03 32.52 -8.20
N ALA A 382 17.24 31.49 -8.51
CA ALA A 382 17.44 30.67 -9.70
C ALA A 382 16.57 31.13 -10.90
N LYS A 383 15.74 32.17 -10.74
CA LYS A 383 14.78 32.64 -11.76
C LYS A 383 15.14 33.95 -12.45
N ASP A 384 16.12 34.72 -11.99
CA ASP A 384 16.35 36.08 -12.53
C ASP A 384 17.09 36.11 -13.88
N ASP A 385 17.68 35.00 -14.33
CA ASP A 385 18.35 34.93 -15.64
C ASP A 385 17.46 34.35 -16.77
N ASP A 386 16.26 33.82 -16.45
CA ASP A 386 15.35 33.26 -17.46
C ASP A 386 14.15 34.22 -17.69
N PRO A 387 14.09 34.91 -18.85
CA PRO A 387 13.01 35.85 -19.17
C PRO A 387 11.61 35.20 -19.19
N ASP A 388 11.53 33.87 -19.24
CA ASP A 388 10.28 33.11 -19.36
C ASP A 388 9.79 32.56 -18.01
N ALA A 389 10.56 32.74 -16.94
CA ALA A 389 10.24 32.18 -15.63
C ALA A 389 8.89 32.66 -15.08
N ARG A 390 8.49 33.91 -15.37
CA ARG A 390 7.17 34.47 -14.99
C ARG A 390 6.04 34.11 -15.95
N ARG A 391 6.36 33.50 -17.09
CA ARG A 391 5.38 33.08 -18.10
C ARG A 391 4.98 31.61 -17.95
N ARG A 392 5.83 30.77 -17.35
CA ARG A 392 5.57 29.33 -17.19
C ARG A 392 4.44 29.05 -16.20
N VAL A 393 3.43 28.31 -16.65
CA VAL A 393 2.28 27.86 -15.84
C VAL A 393 2.18 26.35 -15.91
N PHE A 394 2.15 25.68 -14.77
CA PHE A 394 1.90 24.25 -14.73
C PHE A 394 0.40 23.99 -14.81
N VAL A 395 -0.03 23.08 -15.69
CA VAL A 395 -1.44 22.73 -15.84
C VAL A 395 -1.67 21.28 -15.39
N VAL A 396 -2.50 21.11 -14.37
CA VAL A 396 -2.97 19.84 -13.84
C VAL A 396 -4.35 19.55 -14.42
N HIS A 397 -4.56 18.35 -14.96
CA HIS A 397 -5.80 18.01 -15.65
C HIS A 397 -6.14 16.52 -15.63
N GLY A 398 -7.42 16.22 -15.83
CA GLY A 398 -7.94 14.87 -16.03
C GLY A 398 -7.85 14.40 -17.48
N ARG A 399 -8.80 13.57 -17.91
CA ARG A 399 -8.85 12.98 -19.26
C ARG A 399 -9.65 13.82 -20.28
N ASP A 400 -10.24 14.93 -19.86
CA ASP A 400 -10.95 15.82 -20.79
C ASP A 400 -9.99 16.64 -21.65
N GLU A 401 -9.58 16.05 -22.78
CA GLU A 401 -8.64 16.65 -23.75
C GLU A 401 -9.18 17.96 -24.35
N ALA A 402 -10.50 18.09 -24.55
CA ALA A 402 -11.09 19.30 -25.13
C ALA A 402 -10.98 20.50 -24.18
N VAL A 403 -11.20 20.29 -22.87
CA VAL A 403 -11.00 21.34 -21.86
C VAL A 403 -9.52 21.70 -21.73
N LEU A 404 -8.64 20.69 -21.76
CA LEU A 404 -7.19 20.86 -21.70
C LEU A 404 -6.65 21.70 -22.86
N GLU A 405 -6.99 21.32 -24.09
CA GLU A 405 -6.52 21.98 -25.31
C GLU A 405 -6.92 23.46 -25.32
N GLN A 406 -8.20 23.75 -25.03
CA GLN A 406 -8.67 25.14 -24.96
C GLN A 406 -8.00 25.94 -23.84
N MET A 407 -7.66 25.31 -22.70
CA MET A 407 -6.91 25.98 -21.64
C MET A 407 -5.48 26.31 -22.08
N PHE A 408 -4.79 25.37 -22.74
CA PHE A 408 -3.43 25.60 -23.25
C PHE A 408 -3.40 26.73 -24.28
N GLU A 409 -4.33 26.71 -25.23
CA GLU A 409 -4.47 27.77 -26.22
C GLU A 409 -4.79 29.12 -25.57
N PHE A 410 -5.69 29.15 -24.58
CA PHE A 410 -6.04 30.38 -23.86
C PHE A 410 -4.85 30.96 -23.10
N LEU A 411 -4.12 30.13 -22.33
CA LEU A 411 -2.91 30.54 -21.60
C LEU A 411 -1.86 31.10 -22.55
N THR A 412 -1.67 30.47 -23.71
CA THR A 412 -0.78 30.96 -24.76
C THR A 412 -1.25 32.30 -25.34
N ALA A 413 -2.55 32.47 -25.55
CA ALA A 413 -3.14 33.71 -26.08
C ALA A 413 -2.98 34.93 -25.15
N ILE A 414 -2.77 34.70 -23.85
CA ILE A 414 -2.45 35.73 -22.86
C ILE A 414 -0.95 35.80 -22.52
N GLY A 415 -0.10 35.27 -23.39
CA GLY A 415 1.36 35.40 -23.30
C GLY A 415 2.04 34.47 -22.30
N LEU A 416 1.34 33.45 -21.78
CA LEU A 416 1.89 32.47 -20.85
C LEU A 416 2.36 31.20 -21.58
N LEU A 417 3.17 30.42 -20.89
CA LEU A 417 3.77 29.17 -21.40
C LEU A 417 3.22 28.00 -20.56
N PRO A 418 2.12 27.36 -20.99
CA PRO A 418 1.58 26.20 -20.29
C PRO A 418 2.55 25.02 -20.43
N MET A 419 2.92 24.43 -19.29
CA MET A 419 3.83 23.30 -19.21
C MET A 419 3.01 22.01 -19.08
N PRO A 420 3.10 21.08 -20.05
CA PRO A 420 2.47 19.77 -19.91
C PRO A 420 3.23 18.90 -18.90
N TRP A 421 2.54 17.94 -18.31
CA TRP A 421 3.07 17.01 -17.31
C TRP A 421 4.41 16.37 -17.73
N GLU A 422 4.49 15.84 -18.96
CA GLU A 422 5.69 15.17 -19.49
C GLU A 422 6.91 16.10 -19.58
N ALA A 423 6.71 17.39 -19.82
CA ALA A 423 7.79 18.36 -19.83
C ALA A 423 8.40 18.58 -18.43
N LEU A 424 7.61 18.36 -17.37
CA LEU A 424 8.07 18.41 -15.98
C LEU A 424 8.67 17.08 -15.53
N VAL A 425 8.12 15.95 -15.98
CA VAL A 425 8.73 14.61 -15.82
C VAL A 425 10.14 14.60 -16.39
N ALA A 426 10.33 15.05 -17.65
CA ALA A 426 11.66 15.12 -18.27
C ALA A 426 12.66 15.97 -17.45
N LYS A 427 12.17 17.05 -16.83
CA LYS A 427 12.98 17.93 -15.95
C LYS A 427 13.33 17.32 -14.61
N THR A 428 12.74 16.19 -14.22
CA THR A 428 13.15 15.46 -13.01
C THR A 428 14.44 14.68 -13.22
N GLY A 429 14.82 14.41 -14.48
CA GLY A 429 15.99 13.59 -14.83
C GLY A 429 15.81 12.10 -14.52
N LYS A 430 14.61 11.67 -14.14
CA LYS A 430 14.28 10.27 -13.81
C LYS A 430 13.33 9.69 -14.86
N PRO A 431 13.48 8.40 -15.22
CA PRO A 431 12.55 7.74 -16.13
C PRO A 431 11.17 7.51 -15.50
N MET A 432 11.08 7.40 -14.16
CA MET A 432 9.82 7.32 -13.41
C MET A 432 9.92 8.10 -12.09
N PRO A 433 9.65 9.41 -12.09
CA PRO A 433 9.60 10.22 -10.88
C PRO A 433 8.32 9.97 -10.07
N HIS A 434 8.39 10.13 -8.74
CA HIS A 434 7.18 10.16 -7.92
C HIS A 434 6.35 11.43 -8.21
N LEU A 435 5.03 11.36 -8.03
CA LEU A 435 4.10 12.48 -8.19
C LEU A 435 4.59 13.75 -7.45
N SER A 436 5.01 13.59 -6.20
CA SER A 436 5.54 14.67 -5.36
C SER A 436 6.81 15.31 -5.95
N GLU A 437 7.63 14.55 -6.68
CA GLU A 437 8.85 15.06 -7.31
C GLU A 437 8.52 15.91 -8.54
N VAL A 438 7.55 15.49 -9.36
CA VAL A 438 7.07 16.29 -10.50
C VAL A 438 6.44 17.60 -10.03
N ILE A 439 5.61 17.54 -8.99
CA ILE A 439 5.03 18.75 -8.36
C ILE A 439 6.12 19.64 -7.77
N SER A 440 7.11 19.08 -7.08
CA SER A 440 8.25 19.84 -6.55
C SER A 440 9.09 20.50 -7.65
N ARG A 441 9.22 19.85 -8.82
CA ARG A 441 9.85 20.48 -10.00
C ARG A 441 8.98 21.58 -10.56
N ALA A 442 7.67 21.37 -10.68
CA ALA A 442 6.73 22.40 -11.12
C ALA A 442 6.83 23.67 -10.26
N VAL A 443 6.91 23.51 -8.93
CA VAL A 443 7.12 24.59 -7.95
C VAL A 443 8.38 25.39 -8.24
N ALA A 444 9.47 24.71 -8.62
CA ALA A 444 10.74 25.34 -8.91
C ALA A 444 10.73 26.12 -10.25
N VAL A 445 10.12 25.58 -11.30
CA VAL A 445 10.24 26.13 -12.67
C VAL A 445 9.05 26.96 -13.16
N CYS A 446 7.86 26.80 -12.57
CA CYS A 446 6.65 27.51 -12.95
C CYS A 446 6.36 28.68 -12.01
N GLN A 447 5.68 29.69 -12.52
CA GLN A 447 5.21 30.84 -11.76
C GLN A 447 3.91 30.51 -11.01
N ALA A 448 2.97 29.82 -11.67
CA ALA A 448 1.68 29.43 -11.11
C ALA A 448 1.28 28.02 -11.55
N THR A 449 0.30 27.45 -10.86
CA THR A 449 -0.35 26.18 -11.18
C THR A 449 -1.84 26.42 -11.46
N VAL A 450 -2.35 25.87 -12.55
CA VAL A 450 -3.77 25.85 -12.89
C VAL A 450 -4.26 24.40 -12.79
N VAL A 451 -5.26 24.17 -11.95
CA VAL A 451 -5.86 22.84 -11.77
C VAL A 451 -7.24 22.82 -12.42
N LEU A 452 -7.41 21.96 -13.42
CA LEU A 452 -8.64 21.77 -14.17
C LEU A 452 -9.45 20.64 -13.55
N LEU A 453 -10.60 20.99 -12.97
CA LEU A 453 -11.58 20.05 -12.45
C LEU A 453 -12.71 19.89 -13.47
N THR A 454 -12.82 18.69 -14.03
CA THR A 454 -13.81 18.30 -15.04
C THR A 454 -14.61 17.08 -14.57
N PRO A 455 -15.89 16.92 -14.99
CA PRO A 455 -16.72 15.77 -14.63
C PRO A 455 -16.26 14.53 -15.41
N ASP A 456 -15.20 13.89 -14.92
CA ASP A 456 -14.54 12.77 -15.58
C ASP A 456 -15.03 11.42 -15.08
N ASP A 457 -15.20 11.29 -13.76
CA ASP A 457 -15.60 10.05 -13.11
C ASP A 457 -17.03 10.18 -12.56
N GLN A 458 -17.80 9.10 -12.65
CA GLN A 458 -19.11 8.96 -12.00
C GLN A 458 -18.94 8.25 -10.66
N VAL A 459 -19.56 8.79 -9.61
CA VAL A 459 -19.35 8.34 -8.24
C VAL A 459 -20.64 8.45 -7.41
N SER A 460 -20.85 7.49 -6.51
CA SER A 460 -21.90 7.53 -5.50
C SER A 460 -21.35 7.09 -4.14
N LEU A 461 -21.97 7.57 -3.05
CA LEU A 461 -21.67 7.02 -1.72
C LEU A 461 -22.22 5.59 -1.65
N HIS A 462 -21.43 4.67 -1.08
CA HIS A 462 -21.86 3.30 -0.88
C HIS A 462 -23.18 3.26 -0.09
N SER A 463 -24.14 2.46 -0.55
CA SER A 463 -25.53 2.47 -0.03
C SER A 463 -25.63 2.17 1.46
N SER A 464 -24.79 1.29 1.99
CA SER A 464 -24.73 0.99 3.44
C SER A 464 -24.27 2.15 4.31
N LEU A 465 -23.68 3.20 3.70
CA LEU A 465 -23.21 4.39 4.39
C LEU A 465 -24.20 5.56 4.29
N HIS A 466 -25.34 5.38 3.60
CA HIS A 466 -26.38 6.41 3.49
C HIS A 466 -27.01 6.66 4.86
N ARG A 467 -27.01 7.91 5.30
CA ARG A 467 -27.76 8.38 6.47
C ARG A 467 -28.98 9.13 5.99
N THR A 468 -30.06 9.08 6.77
CA THR A 468 -31.31 9.80 6.49
C THR A 468 -31.11 11.31 6.36
N THR A 469 -30.05 11.85 6.97
CA THR A 469 -29.65 13.26 6.96
C THR A 469 -28.72 13.66 5.83
N ASP A 470 -28.17 12.71 5.05
CA ASP A 470 -27.24 13.03 3.96
C ASP A 470 -27.95 13.78 2.83
N ASP A 471 -27.24 14.72 2.19
CA ASP A 471 -27.71 15.38 0.97
C ASP A 471 -28.09 14.32 -0.07
N PRO A 472 -29.31 14.37 -0.65
CA PRO A 472 -29.71 13.49 -1.74
C PRO A 472 -28.69 13.40 -2.88
N ALA A 473 -27.94 14.47 -3.14
CA ALA A 473 -26.88 14.52 -4.15
C ALA A 473 -25.68 13.57 -3.90
N HIS A 474 -25.53 13.04 -2.68
CA HIS A 474 -24.51 12.02 -2.36
C HIS A 474 -25.00 10.58 -2.55
N ARG A 475 -26.33 10.38 -2.61
CA ARG A 475 -26.96 9.05 -2.75
C ARG A 475 -27.06 8.62 -4.21
N GLU A 476 -27.32 9.58 -5.09
CA GLU A 476 -27.39 9.35 -6.53
C GLU A 476 -25.99 9.38 -7.17
N PRO A 477 -25.78 8.69 -8.31
CA PRO A 477 -24.56 8.81 -9.10
C PRO A 477 -24.34 10.26 -9.56
N GLY A 478 -23.28 10.88 -9.07
CA GLY A 478 -22.87 12.23 -9.43
C GLY A 478 -21.53 12.24 -10.16
N MET A 479 -21.23 13.31 -10.88
CA MET A 479 -19.94 13.47 -11.54
C MET A 479 -18.90 14.10 -10.59
N GLN A 480 -17.64 13.70 -10.73
CA GLN A 480 -16.50 14.23 -9.98
C GLN A 480 -15.24 14.28 -10.88
N ALA A 481 -14.29 15.14 -10.51
CA ALA A 481 -12.94 15.07 -11.06
C ALA A 481 -12.23 13.76 -10.69
N ARG A 482 -11.31 13.33 -11.55
CA ARG A 482 -10.46 12.14 -11.34
C ARG A 482 -9.79 12.21 -9.95
N PRO A 483 -9.73 11.09 -9.19
CA PRO A 483 -9.01 11.05 -7.91
C PRO A 483 -7.57 11.56 -7.98
N ASN A 484 -6.85 11.25 -9.06
CA ASN A 484 -5.48 11.73 -9.27
C ASN A 484 -5.40 13.26 -9.26
N VAL A 485 -6.32 13.93 -9.97
CA VAL A 485 -6.38 15.40 -10.06
C VAL A 485 -6.70 16.01 -8.70
N LEU A 486 -7.49 15.35 -7.87
CA LEU A 486 -7.81 15.81 -6.51
C LEU A 486 -6.62 15.67 -5.56
N ILE A 487 -5.83 14.59 -5.68
CA ILE A 487 -4.58 14.41 -4.94
C ILE A 487 -3.58 15.49 -5.36
N GLU A 488 -3.42 15.71 -6.66
CA GLU A 488 -2.54 16.73 -7.23
C GLU A 488 -2.95 18.15 -6.84
N LEU A 489 -4.25 18.43 -6.77
CA LEU A 489 -4.78 19.67 -6.22
C LEU A 489 -4.33 19.86 -4.77
N GLY A 490 -4.45 18.84 -3.93
CA GLY A 490 -4.01 18.89 -2.53
C GLY A 490 -2.51 19.18 -2.42
N LEU A 491 -1.69 18.51 -3.24
CA LEU A 491 -0.24 18.74 -3.29
C LEU A 491 0.11 20.14 -3.79
N ALA A 492 -0.58 20.63 -4.83
CA ALA A 492 -0.37 21.96 -5.39
C ALA A 492 -0.75 23.06 -4.38
N LEU A 493 -1.87 22.91 -3.66
CA LEU A 493 -2.28 23.82 -2.61
C LEU A 493 -1.31 23.81 -1.42
N GLY A 494 -0.78 22.64 -1.05
CA GLY A 494 0.24 22.52 -0.01
C GLY A 494 1.56 23.19 -0.39
N ALA A 495 1.98 23.08 -1.66
CA ALA A 495 3.27 23.61 -2.13
C ALA A 495 3.21 25.06 -2.62
N LEU A 496 2.07 25.51 -3.16
CA LEU A 496 1.86 26.79 -3.83
C LEU A 496 0.48 27.39 -3.50
N PRO A 497 0.17 27.66 -2.22
CA PRO A 497 -1.18 28.11 -1.83
C PRO A 497 -1.59 29.41 -2.55
N ASP A 498 -0.70 30.40 -2.63
CA ASP A 498 -0.99 31.71 -3.24
C ASP A 498 -0.84 31.73 -4.77
N ARG A 499 -0.39 30.63 -5.38
CA ARG A 499 -0.08 30.53 -6.81
C ARG A 499 -0.80 29.37 -7.51
N THR A 500 -1.75 28.75 -6.82
CA THR A 500 -2.60 27.68 -7.36
C THR A 500 -4.00 28.20 -7.65
N LEU A 501 -4.46 28.01 -8.88
CA LEU A 501 -5.77 28.43 -9.35
C LEU A 501 -6.63 27.19 -9.63
N ILE A 502 -7.78 27.12 -8.98
CA ILE A 502 -8.77 26.07 -9.25
C ILE A 502 -9.73 26.56 -10.34
N VAL A 503 -9.88 25.76 -11.39
CA VAL A 503 -10.75 26.03 -12.52
C VAL A 503 -11.69 24.85 -12.71
N LYS A 504 -13.00 25.11 -12.78
CA LYS A 504 -14.04 24.09 -12.95
C LYS A 504 -14.68 24.22 -14.32
N ALA A 505 -14.81 23.12 -15.05
CA ALA A 505 -15.62 23.04 -16.26
C ALA A 505 -16.76 22.04 -16.05
N GLY A 506 -18.01 22.45 -16.25
CA GLY A 506 -19.17 21.60 -15.99
C GLY A 506 -19.61 21.54 -14.53
N ARG A 507 -20.63 20.73 -14.28
CA ARG A 507 -21.22 20.50 -12.95
C ARG A 507 -20.67 19.19 -12.38
N MET A 508 -20.30 19.23 -11.11
CA MET A 508 -19.83 18.09 -10.34
C MET A 508 -20.49 18.14 -8.97
N ARG A 509 -20.56 17.00 -8.28
CA ARG A 509 -20.98 16.96 -6.88
C ARG A 509 -20.00 17.77 -6.02
N GLU A 510 -20.51 18.34 -4.93
CA GLU A 510 -19.66 19.06 -4.00
C GLU A 510 -18.79 18.10 -3.18
N ILE A 511 -17.56 18.54 -2.91
CA ILE A 511 -16.62 17.87 -2.01
C ILE A 511 -16.53 18.80 -0.80
N ALA A 512 -17.06 18.35 0.35
CA ALA A 512 -17.27 19.20 1.52
C ALA A 512 -16.00 19.97 1.94
N ASP A 513 -14.84 19.31 1.92
CA ASP A 513 -13.55 19.93 2.31
C ASP A 513 -13.00 20.93 1.27
N LEU A 514 -13.53 20.96 0.04
CA LEU A 514 -13.17 21.95 -0.99
C LEU A 514 -14.15 23.14 -1.05
N ALA A 515 -15.25 23.12 -0.29
CA ALA A 515 -16.28 24.16 -0.33
C ALA A 515 -15.79 25.54 0.15
N GLY A 516 -14.69 25.60 0.91
CA GLY A 516 -14.06 26.84 1.37
C GLY A 516 -13.11 27.50 0.37
N LEU A 517 -12.77 26.83 -0.75
CA LEU A 517 -11.79 27.33 -1.72
C LEU A 517 -12.46 28.05 -2.90
N ASN A 518 -11.92 29.21 -3.25
CA ASN A 518 -12.44 30.01 -4.35
C ASN A 518 -11.94 29.49 -5.71
N PHE A 519 -12.85 29.24 -6.66
CA PHE A 519 -12.55 28.71 -8.00
C PHE A 519 -13.04 29.65 -9.12
N VAL A 520 -12.58 29.42 -10.34
CA VAL A 520 -13.13 30.02 -11.56
C VAL A 520 -13.98 28.97 -12.26
N GLN A 521 -15.28 29.24 -12.41
CA GLN A 521 -16.14 28.42 -13.27
C GLN A 521 -15.93 28.85 -14.72
N LEU A 522 -15.64 27.90 -15.60
CA LEU A 522 -15.56 28.14 -17.05
C LEU A 522 -16.96 28.24 -17.64
N ASP A 523 -17.15 29.26 -18.47
CA ASP A 523 -18.32 29.50 -19.30
C ASP A 523 -17.90 30.16 -20.63
N ALA A 524 -18.82 30.32 -21.57
CA ALA A 524 -18.54 30.99 -22.85
C ALA A 524 -18.37 32.52 -22.72
N GLY A 525 -18.62 33.07 -21.52
CA GLY A 525 -18.67 34.51 -21.26
C GLY A 525 -17.29 35.16 -21.13
N PRO A 526 -17.17 36.46 -21.43
CA PRO A 526 -15.91 37.18 -21.27
C PRO A 526 -15.49 37.35 -19.81
N ASP A 527 -16.41 37.22 -18.86
CA ASP A 527 -16.14 37.45 -17.44
C ASP A 527 -15.33 36.31 -16.80
N CYS A 528 -15.54 35.05 -17.18
CA CYS A 528 -14.70 33.95 -16.69
C CYS A 528 -13.24 34.12 -17.17
N ARG A 529 -13.05 34.55 -18.43
CA ARG A 529 -11.75 34.83 -19.04
C ARG A 529 -11.03 35.95 -18.31
N ARG A 530 -11.73 37.05 -18.01
CA ARG A 530 -11.21 38.17 -17.21
C ARG A 530 -10.82 37.73 -15.80
N LYS A 531 -11.66 36.93 -15.13
CA LYS A 531 -11.36 36.38 -13.80
C LYS A 531 -10.10 35.52 -13.82
N LEU A 532 -9.95 34.65 -14.82
CA LEU A 532 -8.79 33.79 -14.96
C LEU A 532 -7.50 34.59 -15.20
N ALA A 533 -7.52 35.53 -16.16
CA ALA A 533 -6.38 36.41 -16.43
C ALA A 533 -5.98 37.24 -15.21
N ASN A 534 -6.95 37.79 -14.48
CA ASN A 534 -6.69 38.57 -13.27
C ASN A 534 -6.10 37.73 -12.14
N ARG A 535 -6.59 36.50 -11.91
CA ARG A 535 -6.01 35.61 -10.89
C ARG A 535 -4.60 35.16 -11.25
N LEU A 536 -4.30 34.95 -12.54
CA LEU A 536 -2.94 34.63 -13.00
C LEU A 536 -1.98 35.82 -12.80
N LYS A 537 -2.45 37.06 -13.02
CA LYS A 537 -1.69 38.27 -12.66
C LYS A 537 -1.42 38.35 -11.16
N LEU A 538 -2.42 38.08 -10.32
CA LEU A 538 -2.28 38.05 -8.86
C LEU A 538 -1.28 36.96 -8.40
N ALA A 539 -1.23 35.82 -9.09
CA ALA A 539 -0.23 34.78 -8.87
C ALA A 539 1.19 35.14 -9.38
N GLY A 540 1.39 36.36 -9.89
CA GLY A 540 2.68 36.88 -10.36
C GLY A 540 3.04 36.50 -11.79
N CYS A 541 2.09 35.99 -12.59
CA CYS A 541 2.34 35.66 -13.99
C CYS A 541 2.45 36.94 -14.84
N ALA A 542 3.36 36.92 -15.82
CA ALA A 542 3.50 37.99 -16.81
C ALA A 542 2.42 37.88 -17.90
N VAL A 543 1.16 38.12 -17.50
CA VAL A 543 -0.01 38.02 -18.38
C VAL A 543 -0.07 39.21 -19.33
N ASP A 544 -0.07 38.94 -20.63
CA ASP A 544 -0.31 39.92 -21.69
C ASP A 544 -1.82 40.04 -21.98
N THR A 545 -2.38 41.21 -21.69
CA THR A 545 -3.78 41.55 -22.01
C THR A 545 -3.88 42.77 -22.92
N SER A 546 -2.82 43.09 -23.68
CA SER A 546 -2.75 44.29 -24.52
C SER A 546 -3.66 44.25 -25.76
N GLY A 547 -4.12 43.07 -26.19
CA GLY A 547 -5.11 42.89 -27.26
C GLY A 547 -6.46 42.34 -26.77
N GLU A 548 -7.47 42.29 -27.65
CA GLU A 548 -8.82 41.77 -27.33
C GLU A 548 -9.04 40.31 -27.74
N ARG A 549 -8.09 39.69 -28.46
CA ARG A 549 -8.22 38.32 -29.02
C ARG A 549 -8.46 37.24 -27.95
N TRP A 550 -7.95 37.43 -26.74
CA TRP A 550 -8.16 36.52 -25.61
C TRP A 550 -9.56 36.62 -24.99
N LEU A 551 -10.37 37.62 -25.37
CA LEU A 551 -11.78 37.75 -24.97
C LEU A 551 -12.77 37.15 -25.99
N ALA A 552 -12.27 36.66 -27.13
CA ALA A 552 -13.08 36.09 -28.20
C ALA A 552 -13.99 34.96 -27.72
N GLU A 553 -15.17 34.85 -28.33
CA GLU A 553 -16.22 33.88 -27.97
C GLU A 553 -15.81 32.41 -28.22
N LYS A 554 -14.75 32.18 -28.99
CA LYS A 554 -14.23 30.82 -29.27
C LYS A 554 -13.73 30.08 -28.03
N TRP A 555 -13.41 30.80 -26.95
CA TRP A 555 -12.80 30.22 -25.75
C TRP A 555 -13.86 29.66 -24.80
N PHE A 556 -13.65 28.41 -24.38
CA PHE A 556 -14.48 27.66 -23.44
C PHE A 556 -15.94 27.51 -23.90
N THR A 557 -16.15 27.40 -25.21
CA THR A 557 -17.48 27.23 -25.82
C THR A 557 -17.63 25.80 -26.32
N GLY A 558 -18.83 25.22 -26.16
CA GLY A 558 -19.16 23.90 -26.71
C GLY A 558 -18.46 22.71 -26.03
N LEU A 559 -17.94 22.87 -24.81
CA LEU A 559 -17.24 21.80 -24.09
C LEU A 559 -18.21 20.71 -23.60
N ASP A 560 -17.86 19.44 -23.84
CA ASP A 560 -18.63 18.29 -23.38
C ASP A 560 -18.78 18.22 -21.86
N ALA A 561 -17.78 18.74 -21.13
CA ALA A 561 -17.85 18.91 -19.68
C ALA A 561 -19.14 19.59 -19.21
N TYR A 562 -19.70 20.53 -20.00
CA TYR A 562 -20.95 21.21 -19.65
C TYR A 562 -22.19 20.34 -19.71
N ARG A 563 -22.13 19.21 -20.43
CA ARG A 563 -23.24 18.28 -20.63
C ARG A 563 -23.18 17.06 -19.71
N ARG A 564 -21.97 16.64 -19.30
CA ARG A 564 -21.79 15.41 -18.48
C ARG A 564 -22.40 15.48 -17.08
N GLY A 565 -22.56 16.68 -16.52
CA GLY A 565 -23.13 16.89 -15.19
C GLY A 565 -24.56 17.44 -15.16
N GLN A 566 -25.29 17.38 -16.29
CA GLN A 566 -26.66 17.88 -16.40
C GLN A 566 -27.70 16.88 -15.89
#